data_AF-A0A950P2G5-F1
#
_entry.id   AF-A0A950P2G5-F1
#
_cell.length_a   1.000
_cell.length_b   1.000
_cell.length_c   1.000
_cell.angle_alpha   90.00
_cell.angle_beta   90.00
_cell.angle_gamma   90.00
#
_symmetry.space_group_name_H-M   'P 1'
#
loop_
_entity.id
_entity.type
_entity.pdbx_description
1 polymer ?
#
loop_
_entity_poly.entity_id
_entity_poly.type
_entity_poly.pdbx_seq_one_letter_code
_entity_poly.pdbx_strand_id
1 'polypeptide(L)'
;MISTILGAFRVGDIRKKILFTAAILALYRLGTHIPAPGINSAAVSAIQNHFGGNSILGLLNLFSGGGLGRIALFALGIMPYITASIILQLLTVVVPSLEKLQKEGEVGQARITQYTRYLTVGLAFAQSIGYVFLFRSFQKQAGATLISNFTLAKVFLIVISLTAGTVLLMWMGELITQRGIGNGISLLIFASIVARIPHGVQSWWNNPDQVFRVVMPFI
;
A
#
# COMPACT_ATOMS: atom_id res chain seq x y z
N MET A 1 24.76 -9.80 -18.28
CA MET A 1 23.56 -9.49 -17.46
C MET A 1 22.43 -8.90 -18.29
N ILE A 2 22.66 -7.88 -19.13
CA ILE A 2 21.63 -7.32 -20.04
C ILE A 2 21.10 -8.37 -21.04
N SER A 3 21.98 -9.20 -21.61
CA SER A 3 21.60 -10.33 -22.47
C SER A 3 20.71 -11.37 -21.78
N THR A 4 20.85 -11.56 -20.47
CA THR A 4 20.02 -12.47 -19.66
C THR A 4 18.62 -11.90 -19.43
N ILE A 5 18.52 -10.58 -19.23
CA ILE A 5 17.23 -9.86 -19.13
C ILE A 5 16.49 -9.93 -20.47
N LEU A 6 17.18 -9.69 -21.59
CA LEU A 6 16.61 -9.84 -22.93
C LEU A 6 16.26 -11.31 -23.27
N GLY A 7 17.01 -12.28 -22.73
CA GLY A 7 16.70 -13.70 -22.83
C GLY A 7 15.43 -14.11 -22.07
N ALA A 8 15.18 -13.51 -20.90
CA ALA A 8 13.95 -13.73 -20.14
C ALA A 8 12.68 -13.31 -20.90
N PHE A 9 12.78 -12.30 -21.77
CA PHE A 9 11.69 -11.93 -22.68
C PHE A 9 11.52 -12.86 -23.87
N ARG A 10 12.49 -13.72 -24.20
CA ARG A 10 12.38 -14.69 -25.31
C ARG A 10 11.64 -15.98 -24.92
N VAL A 11 11.67 -16.38 -23.65
CA VAL A 11 10.96 -17.58 -23.18
C VAL A 11 9.47 -17.25 -23.00
N GLY A 12 8.60 -17.95 -23.73
CA GLY A 12 7.16 -17.68 -23.76
C GLY A 12 6.49 -17.71 -22.38
N ASP A 13 6.86 -18.66 -21.52
CA ASP A 13 6.27 -18.78 -20.17
C ASP A 13 6.71 -17.66 -19.24
N ILE A 14 7.98 -17.25 -19.28
CA ILE A 14 8.48 -16.13 -18.47
C ILE A 14 7.82 -14.83 -18.93
N ARG A 15 7.68 -14.62 -20.25
CA ARG A 15 6.99 -13.45 -20.80
C ARG A 15 5.54 -13.35 -20.31
N LYS A 16 4.79 -14.45 -20.29
CA LYS A 16 3.40 -14.48 -19.78
C LYS A 16 3.34 -14.10 -18.30
N LYS A 17 4.27 -14.62 -17.48
CA LYS A 17 4.36 -14.28 -16.06
C LYS A 17 4.72 -12.80 -15.84
N ILE A 18 5.68 -12.26 -16.60
CA ILE A 18 6.03 -10.82 -16.56
C ILE A 18 4.81 -9.98 -16.91
N LEU A 19 4.12 -10.30 -18.00
CA LEU A 19 2.98 -9.53 -18.49
C LEU A 19 1.80 -9.59 -17.51
N PHE A 20 1.57 -10.74 -16.88
CA PHE A 20 0.58 -10.88 -15.81
C PHE A 20 0.93 -10.02 -14.59
N THR A 21 2.17 -10.08 -14.11
CA THR A 21 2.63 -9.22 -13.01
C THR A 21 2.49 -7.74 -13.36
N ALA A 22 2.92 -7.33 -14.57
CA ALA A 22 2.80 -5.95 -15.04
C ALA A 22 1.33 -5.48 -15.12
N ALA A 23 0.41 -6.34 -15.58
CA ALA A 23 -1.02 -6.04 -15.62
C ALA A 23 -1.59 -5.82 -14.21
N ILE A 24 -1.23 -6.65 -13.23
CA ILE A 24 -1.65 -6.48 -11.85
C ILE A 24 -1.08 -5.18 -11.25
N LEU A 25 0.19 -4.85 -11.52
CA LEU A 25 0.79 -3.60 -11.07
C LEU A 25 0.11 -2.38 -11.69
N ALA A 26 -0.31 -2.47 -12.96
CA ALA A 26 -1.09 -1.42 -13.61
C ALA A 26 -2.48 -1.26 -12.95
N LEU A 27 -3.17 -2.36 -12.64
CA LEU A 27 -4.44 -2.33 -11.90
C LEU A 27 -4.27 -1.74 -10.50
N TYR A 28 -3.19 -2.10 -9.80
CA TYR A 28 -2.85 -1.53 -8.50
C TYR A 28 -2.72 -0.01 -8.61
N ARG A 29 -1.99 0.47 -9.62
CA ARG A 29 -1.83 1.90 -9.87
C ARG A 29 -3.16 2.57 -10.16
N LEU A 30 -4.01 2.01 -11.03
CA LEU A 30 -5.32 2.57 -11.31
C LEU A 30 -6.16 2.73 -10.04
N GLY A 31 -6.17 1.73 -9.14
CA GLY A 31 -6.92 1.86 -7.90
C GLY A 31 -6.34 2.87 -6.89
N THR A 32 -5.06 3.25 -6.98
CA THR A 32 -4.52 4.40 -6.21
C THR A 32 -5.01 5.76 -6.74
N HIS A 33 -5.59 5.82 -7.94
CA HIS A 33 -6.20 7.02 -8.50
C HIS A 33 -7.72 7.11 -8.26
N ILE A 34 -8.37 6.02 -7.84
CA ILE A 34 -9.82 6.01 -7.56
C ILE A 34 -10.04 6.48 -6.12
N PRO A 35 -10.62 7.68 -5.90
CA PRO A 35 -10.89 8.19 -4.56
C PRO A 35 -11.95 7.34 -3.87
N ALA A 36 -11.83 7.19 -2.54
CA ALA A 36 -12.87 6.51 -1.78
C ALA A 36 -14.18 7.34 -1.82
N PRO A 37 -15.34 6.66 -1.90
CA PRO A 37 -16.65 7.31 -1.95
C PRO A 37 -16.88 8.25 -0.76
N GLY A 38 -17.31 9.49 -1.04
CA GLY A 38 -17.64 10.49 -0.03
C GLY A 38 -16.51 11.48 0.33
N ILE A 39 -15.41 11.48 -0.43
CA ILE A 39 -14.24 12.34 -0.18
C ILE A 39 -14.06 13.37 -1.28
N ASN A 40 -13.90 14.64 -0.89
CA ASN A 40 -13.55 15.71 -1.82
C ASN A 40 -12.04 15.78 -2.02
N SER A 41 -11.56 15.43 -3.23
CA SER A 41 -10.15 15.44 -3.60
C SER A 41 -9.47 16.80 -3.44
N ALA A 42 -10.20 17.91 -3.63
CA ALA A 42 -9.67 19.27 -3.46
C ALA A 42 -9.36 19.60 -1.99
N ALA A 43 -10.15 19.07 -1.06
CA ALA A 43 -9.91 19.22 0.37
C ALA A 43 -8.72 18.36 0.85
N VAL A 44 -8.48 17.21 0.21
CA VAL A 44 -7.31 16.36 0.52
C VAL A 44 -6.00 17.06 0.14
N SER A 45 -5.95 17.74 -1.01
CA SER A 45 -4.77 18.53 -1.40
C SER A 45 -4.48 19.70 -0.45
N ALA A 46 -5.52 20.35 0.09
CA ALA A 46 -5.34 21.40 1.09
C ALA A 46 -4.75 20.84 2.41
N ILE A 47 -5.25 19.69 2.87
CA ILE A 47 -4.71 18.98 4.04
C ILE A 47 -3.27 18.52 3.78
N GLN A 48 -2.94 18.01 2.59
CA GLN A 48 -1.56 17.65 2.26
C GLN A 48 -0.61 18.84 2.25
N ASN A 49 -1.05 20.01 1.79
CA ASN A 49 -0.20 21.21 1.83
C ASN A 49 0.04 21.71 3.27
N HIS A 50 -0.95 21.53 4.16
CA HIS A 50 -0.82 21.91 5.57
C HIS A 50 -0.05 20.88 6.42
N PHE A 51 -0.16 19.59 6.12
CA PHE A 51 0.42 18.50 6.93
C PHE A 51 1.52 17.70 6.23
N GLY A 52 1.89 18.05 5.00
CA GLY A 52 2.89 17.35 4.18
C GLY A 52 4.31 17.38 4.73
N GLY A 53 4.59 18.27 5.69
CA GLY A 53 5.85 18.32 6.44
C GLY A 53 5.94 17.32 7.60
N ASN A 54 4.86 16.66 8.02
CA ASN A 54 4.93 15.68 9.10
C ASN A 54 5.54 14.36 8.59
N SER A 55 6.77 14.04 9.02
CA SER A 55 7.52 12.83 8.63
C SER A 55 6.70 11.54 8.66
N ILE A 56 5.83 11.36 9.65
CA ILE A 56 5.03 10.13 9.81
C ILE A 56 3.95 10.00 8.72
N LEU A 57 3.20 11.07 8.41
CA LEU A 57 2.20 11.03 7.34
C LEU A 57 2.86 10.90 5.97
N GLY A 58 4.01 11.53 5.79
CA GLY A 58 4.85 11.38 4.60
C GLY A 58 5.29 9.93 4.37
N LEU A 59 5.72 9.24 5.44
CA LEU A 59 6.12 7.83 5.43
C LEU A 59 4.95 6.89 5.14
N LEU A 60 3.80 7.08 5.80
CA LEU A 60 2.59 6.29 5.52
C LEU A 60 2.11 6.49 4.07
N ASN A 61 2.29 7.68 3.50
CA ASN A 61 1.98 7.96 2.11
C ASN A 61 3.00 7.33 1.13
N LEU A 62 4.26 7.13 1.54
CA LEU A 62 5.25 6.38 0.74
C LEU A 62 4.81 4.93 0.56
N PHE A 63 4.49 4.24 1.66
CA PHE A 63 4.13 2.83 1.62
C PHE A 63 2.78 2.55 0.97
N SER A 64 1.87 3.53 0.94
CA SER A 64 0.61 3.46 0.19
C SER A 64 0.73 3.89 -1.28
N GLY A 65 1.94 4.25 -1.75
CA GLY A 65 2.18 4.64 -3.13
C GLY A 65 1.50 5.94 -3.55
N GLY A 66 1.18 6.82 -2.60
CA GLY A 66 0.42 8.06 -2.81
C GLY A 66 -1.09 7.94 -2.54
N GLY A 67 -1.59 6.74 -2.22
CA GLY A 67 -3.01 6.48 -2.00
C GLY A 67 -3.57 7.19 -0.76
N LEU A 68 -2.77 7.34 0.30
CA LEU A 68 -3.18 8.05 1.51
C LEU A 68 -3.37 9.55 1.25
N GLY A 69 -2.50 10.12 0.42
CA GLY A 69 -2.53 11.52 0.01
C GLY A 69 -3.72 11.92 -0.86
N ARG A 70 -4.52 10.96 -1.32
CA ARG A 70 -5.75 11.18 -2.10
C ARG A 70 -6.95 10.49 -1.48
N ILE A 71 -6.75 9.84 -0.33
CA ILE A 71 -7.67 8.89 0.31
C ILE A 71 -8.34 8.00 -0.73
N ALA A 72 -7.51 7.32 -1.50
CA ALA A 72 -7.93 6.37 -2.51
C ALA A 72 -8.49 5.08 -1.87
N LEU A 73 -9.16 4.25 -2.66
CA LEU A 73 -9.58 2.90 -2.28
C LEU A 73 -8.45 2.07 -1.65
N PHE A 74 -7.21 2.32 -2.09
CA PHE A 74 -5.99 1.67 -1.63
C PHE A 74 -5.17 2.51 -0.65
N ALA A 75 -5.79 3.44 0.10
CA ALA A 75 -5.07 4.34 1.00
C ALA A 75 -4.27 3.63 2.10
N LEU A 76 -4.76 2.48 2.59
CA LEU A 76 -4.06 1.62 3.55
C LEU A 76 -2.85 0.88 2.93
N GLY A 77 -2.86 0.72 1.61
CA GLY A 77 -1.86 -0.05 0.89
C GLY A 77 -1.80 -1.51 1.36
N ILE A 78 -0.60 -2.08 1.29
CA ILE A 78 -0.32 -3.46 1.70
C ILE A 78 0.10 -3.56 3.19
N MET A 79 0.15 -2.43 3.91
CA MET A 79 0.66 -2.36 5.29
C MET A 79 -0.09 -3.25 6.28
N PRO A 80 -1.44 -3.33 6.29
CA PRO A 80 -2.15 -4.20 7.23
C PRO A 80 -1.71 -5.67 7.11
N TYR A 81 -1.41 -6.10 5.88
CA TYR A 81 -0.91 -7.45 5.62
C TYR A 81 0.53 -7.64 6.11
N ILE A 82 1.42 -6.69 5.82
CA ILE A 82 2.81 -6.73 6.31
C ILE A 82 2.80 -6.83 7.84
N THR A 83 2.04 -5.97 8.50
CA THR A 83 1.91 -5.98 9.96
C THR A 83 1.37 -7.31 10.47
N ALA A 84 0.32 -7.87 9.85
CA ALA A 84 -0.20 -9.18 10.20
C ALA A 84 0.85 -10.30 10.06
N SER A 85 1.62 -10.29 8.96
CA SER A 85 2.66 -11.29 8.74
C SER A 85 3.78 -11.20 9.79
N ILE A 86 4.21 -9.99 10.14
CA ILE A 86 5.25 -9.78 11.16
C ILE A 86 4.73 -10.22 12.53
N ILE A 87 3.47 -9.88 12.87
CA ILE A 87 2.86 -10.33 14.13
C ILE A 87 2.88 -11.84 14.23
N LEU A 88 2.45 -12.57 13.19
CA LEU A 88 2.46 -14.03 13.23
C LEU A 88 3.88 -14.61 13.22
N GLN A 89 4.82 -13.99 12.50
CA GLN A 89 6.23 -14.39 12.50
C GLN A 89 6.88 -14.24 13.89
N LEU A 90 6.46 -13.24 14.66
CA LEU A 90 6.89 -13.07 16.05
C LEU A 90 6.15 -14.04 16.98
N LEU A 91 4.85 -14.25 16.73
CA LEU A 91 4.02 -15.14 17.54
C LEU A 91 4.46 -16.61 17.42
N THR A 92 5.00 -17.04 16.27
CA THR A 92 5.59 -18.38 16.11
C THR A 92 6.78 -18.61 17.04
N VAL A 93 7.48 -17.56 17.48
CA VAL A 93 8.61 -17.68 18.44
C VAL A 93 8.12 -17.79 19.88
N VAL A 94 7.00 -17.14 20.19
CA VAL A 94 6.45 -17.07 21.56
C VAL A 94 5.49 -18.22 21.84
N VAL A 95 4.75 -18.69 20.83
CA VAL A 95 3.68 -19.67 20.97
C VAL A 95 4.12 -21.01 20.37
N PRO A 96 4.37 -22.05 21.19
CA PRO A 96 4.93 -23.32 20.72
C PRO A 96 3.97 -24.12 19.81
N SER A 97 2.66 -23.86 19.86
CA SER A 97 1.72 -24.48 18.91
C SER A 97 1.89 -23.94 17.48
N LEU A 98 2.17 -22.65 17.33
CA LEU A 98 2.45 -22.04 16.03
C LEU A 98 3.85 -22.41 15.52
N GLU A 99 4.82 -22.57 16.42
CA GLU A 99 6.14 -23.10 16.06
C GLU A 99 6.06 -24.53 15.50
N LYS A 100 5.24 -25.40 16.11
CA LYS A 100 4.99 -26.76 15.61
C LYS A 100 4.36 -26.74 14.23
N LEU A 101 3.32 -25.92 14.03
CA LEU A 101 2.73 -25.69 12.72
C LEU A 101 3.79 -25.22 11.71
N GLN A 102 4.69 -24.32 12.07
CA GLN A 102 5.76 -23.88 11.16
C GLN A 102 6.72 -25.03 10.77
N LYS A 103 6.96 -25.97 11.68
CA LYS A 103 7.82 -27.16 11.47
C LYS A 103 7.13 -28.28 10.66
N GLU A 104 5.81 -28.24 10.49
CA GLU A 104 5.04 -29.20 9.67
C GLU A 104 5.23 -29.00 8.15
N GLY A 105 6.08 -28.06 7.71
CA GLY A 105 6.43 -27.84 6.31
C GLY A 105 5.35 -27.06 5.54
N GLU A 106 5.08 -27.45 4.29
CA GLU A 106 4.18 -26.70 3.40
C GLU A 106 2.75 -26.57 3.93
N VAL A 107 2.20 -27.64 4.53
CA VAL A 107 0.84 -27.64 5.07
C VAL A 107 0.73 -26.64 6.23
N GLY A 108 1.73 -26.61 7.10
CA GLY A 108 1.83 -25.68 8.21
C GLY A 108 1.98 -24.22 7.77
N GLN A 109 2.82 -23.96 6.76
CA GLN A 109 2.97 -22.63 6.16
C GLN A 109 1.67 -22.12 5.53
N ALA A 110 0.90 -23.00 4.88
CA ALA A 110 -0.41 -22.66 4.35
C ALA A 110 -1.40 -22.26 5.47
N ARG A 111 -1.37 -22.94 6.63
CA ARG A 111 -2.19 -22.58 7.80
C ARG A 111 -1.80 -21.24 8.39
N ILE A 112 -0.50 -20.98 8.55
CA ILE A 112 0.00 -19.69 9.02
C ILE A 112 -0.45 -18.57 8.07
N THR A 113 -0.35 -18.79 6.76
CA THR A 113 -0.81 -17.83 5.75
C THR A 113 -2.32 -17.56 5.87
N GLN A 114 -3.14 -18.58 6.14
CA GLN A 114 -4.58 -18.40 6.39
C GLN A 114 -4.82 -17.51 7.62
N TYR A 115 -4.10 -17.74 8.71
CA TYR A 115 -4.18 -16.87 9.89
C TYR A 115 -3.72 -15.44 9.58
N THR A 116 -2.68 -15.27 8.77
CA THR A 116 -2.23 -13.94 8.32
C THR A 116 -3.35 -13.22 7.60
N ARG A 117 -4.09 -13.90 6.72
CA ARG A 117 -5.22 -13.31 5.99
C ARG A 117 -6.32 -12.84 6.94
N TYR A 118 -6.74 -13.69 7.89
CA TYR A 118 -7.78 -13.31 8.85
C TYR A 118 -7.35 -12.13 9.71
N LEU A 119 -6.11 -12.16 10.20
CA LEU A 119 -5.54 -11.06 10.98
C LEU A 119 -5.45 -9.77 10.15
N THR A 120 -5.08 -9.88 8.86
CA THR A 120 -5.03 -8.74 7.94
C THR A 120 -6.39 -8.08 7.79
N VAL A 121 -7.45 -8.85 7.61
CA VAL A 121 -8.81 -8.31 7.48
C VAL A 121 -9.22 -7.56 8.76
N GLY A 122 -8.97 -8.16 9.93
CA GLY A 122 -9.26 -7.53 11.23
C GLY A 122 -8.46 -6.25 11.44
N LEU A 123 -7.16 -6.27 11.14
CA LEU A 123 -6.29 -5.09 11.25
C LEU A 123 -6.67 -4.01 10.25
N ALA A 124 -7.01 -4.37 9.00
CA ALA A 124 -7.44 -3.42 7.98
C ALA A 124 -8.74 -2.72 8.40
N PHE A 125 -9.68 -3.46 8.99
CA PHE A 125 -10.92 -2.90 9.52
C PHE A 125 -10.65 -1.92 10.68
N ALA A 126 -9.87 -2.34 11.68
CA ALA A 126 -9.50 -1.50 12.81
C ALA A 126 -8.71 -0.25 12.39
N GLN A 127 -7.74 -0.39 11.48
CA GLN A 127 -6.97 0.72 10.94
C GLN A 127 -7.83 1.66 10.09
N SER A 128 -8.75 1.14 9.28
CA SER A 128 -9.70 1.95 8.50
C SER A 128 -10.50 2.89 9.41
N ILE A 129 -11.00 2.37 10.53
CA ILE A 129 -11.71 3.17 11.54
C ILE A 129 -10.79 4.26 12.08
N GLY A 130 -9.58 3.90 12.48
CA GLY A 130 -8.57 4.84 12.98
C GLY A 130 -8.25 5.96 11.99
N TYR A 131 -8.10 5.63 10.69
CA TYR A 131 -7.88 6.63 9.64
C TYR A 131 -9.08 7.56 9.46
N VAL A 132 -10.32 7.07 9.52
CA VAL A 132 -11.50 7.94 9.43
C VAL A 132 -11.53 8.96 10.59
N PHE A 133 -11.19 8.54 11.81
CA PHE A 133 -11.08 9.47 12.95
C PHE A 133 -9.93 10.47 12.78
N LEU A 134 -8.77 10.01 12.29
CA LEU A 134 -7.62 10.85 12.00
C LEU A 134 -7.96 11.93 10.96
N PHE A 135 -8.58 11.53 9.85
CA PHE A 135 -9.00 12.46 8.79
C PHE A 135 -10.10 13.42 9.26
N ARG A 136 -10.99 13.01 10.16
CA ARG A 136 -11.94 13.91 10.82
C ARG A 136 -11.24 14.98 11.65
N SER A 137 -10.16 14.61 12.37
CA SER A 137 -9.36 15.57 13.13
C SER A 137 -8.69 16.59 12.21
N PHE A 138 -8.09 16.12 11.11
CA PHE A 138 -7.49 17.01 10.10
C PHE A 138 -8.50 17.91 9.39
N GLN A 139 -9.71 17.40 9.12
CA GLN A 139 -10.81 18.23 8.59
C GLN A 139 -11.17 19.38 9.55
N LYS A 140 -11.23 19.13 10.86
CA LYS A 140 -11.50 20.18 11.86
C LYS A 140 -10.39 21.22 11.92
N GLN A 141 -9.13 20.78 11.77
CA GLN A 141 -7.96 21.65 11.90
C GLN A 141 -7.64 22.44 10.62
N ALA A 142 -7.94 21.89 9.44
CA ALA A 142 -7.70 22.54 8.15
C ALA A 142 -8.88 23.40 7.64
N GLY A 143 -10.03 23.39 8.34
CA GLY A 143 -11.24 24.13 7.92
C GLY A 143 -11.87 23.68 6.59
N ALA A 144 -11.36 22.61 5.97
CA ALA A 144 -11.82 22.09 4.70
C ALA A 144 -12.76 20.89 4.89
N THR A 145 -13.96 20.94 4.32
CA THR A 145 -14.95 19.86 4.36
C THR A 145 -14.54 18.69 3.46
N LEU A 146 -13.73 17.79 4.03
CA LEU A 146 -13.30 16.55 3.38
C LEU A 146 -14.47 15.59 3.14
N ILE A 147 -15.38 15.52 4.12
CA ILE A 147 -16.63 14.75 4.08
C ILE A 147 -17.78 15.73 4.32
N SER A 148 -18.62 15.96 3.31
CA SER A 148 -19.86 16.73 3.47
C SER A 148 -20.86 15.89 4.29
N ASN A 149 -21.25 16.37 5.47
CA ASN A 149 -22.09 15.69 6.46
C ASN A 149 -21.56 14.31 6.92
N PHE A 150 -20.90 14.28 8.08
CA PHE A 150 -20.38 13.08 8.74
C PHE A 150 -21.51 12.22 9.30
N THR A 151 -22.21 11.50 8.42
CA THR A 151 -23.23 10.51 8.80
C THR A 151 -22.57 9.17 9.07
N LEU A 152 -23.01 8.44 10.10
CA LEU A 152 -22.55 7.07 10.42
C LEU A 152 -22.55 6.14 9.19
N ALA A 153 -23.54 6.26 8.32
CA ALA A 153 -23.63 5.51 7.06
C ALA A 153 -22.43 5.76 6.11
N LYS A 154 -21.95 7.01 5.98
CA LYS A 154 -20.80 7.34 5.12
C LYS A 154 -19.49 6.84 5.70
N VAL A 155 -19.34 6.94 7.03
CA VAL A 155 -18.17 6.38 7.74
C VAL A 155 -18.09 4.88 7.51
N PHE A 156 -19.20 4.17 7.68
CA PHE A 156 -19.25 2.73 7.46
C PHE A 156 -18.93 2.36 6.01
N LEU A 157 -19.44 3.12 5.05
CA LEU A 157 -19.16 2.94 3.62
C LEU A 157 -17.65 3.15 3.33
N ILE A 158 -17.02 4.18 3.88
CA ILE A 158 -15.57 4.43 3.73
C ILE A 158 -14.76 3.29 4.37
N VAL A 159 -15.11 2.85 5.58
CA VAL A 159 -14.41 1.76 6.29
C VAL A 159 -14.47 0.47 5.49
N ILE A 160 -15.65 0.10 4.99
CA ILE A 160 -15.81 -1.09 4.14
C ILE A 160 -15.03 -0.92 2.84
N SER A 161 -15.10 0.25 2.20
CA SER A 161 -14.38 0.51 0.95
C SER A 161 -12.87 0.37 1.11
N LEU A 162 -12.29 0.92 2.18
CA LEU A 162 -10.86 0.82 2.49
C LEU A 162 -10.43 -0.59 2.88
N THR A 163 -11.27 -1.29 3.66
CA THR A 163 -11.02 -2.68 4.05
C THR A 163 -11.07 -3.59 2.81
N ALA A 164 -12.11 -3.45 1.98
CA ALA A 164 -12.27 -4.18 0.73
C ALA A 164 -11.11 -3.89 -0.23
N GLY A 165 -10.68 -2.63 -0.34
CA GLY A 165 -9.51 -2.26 -1.14
C GLY A 165 -8.25 -2.98 -0.66
N THR A 166 -7.98 -3.01 0.65
CA THR A 166 -6.83 -3.72 1.23
C THR A 166 -6.89 -5.23 0.98
N VAL A 167 -8.06 -5.85 1.16
CA VAL A 167 -8.25 -7.28 0.90
C VAL A 167 -8.01 -7.62 -0.57
N LEU A 168 -8.48 -6.75 -1.46
CA LEU A 168 -8.24 -6.88 -2.90
C LEU A 168 -6.74 -6.78 -3.22
N LEU A 169 -5.99 -5.87 -2.58
CA LEU A 169 -4.54 -5.77 -2.74
C LEU A 169 -3.80 -7.02 -2.25
N MET A 170 -4.19 -7.52 -1.09
CA MET A 170 -3.65 -8.78 -0.56
C MET A 170 -3.86 -9.91 -1.57
N TRP A 171 -5.09 -10.04 -2.09
CA TRP A 171 -5.43 -11.05 -3.09
C TRP A 171 -4.62 -10.88 -4.39
N MET A 172 -4.45 -9.65 -4.88
CA MET A 172 -3.60 -9.33 -6.03
C MET A 172 -2.12 -9.72 -5.79
N GLY A 173 -1.60 -9.46 -4.59
CA GLY A 173 -0.25 -9.85 -4.20
C GLY A 173 -0.06 -11.37 -4.23
N GLU A 174 -1.03 -12.11 -3.70
CA GLU A 174 -0.99 -13.58 -3.73
C GLU A 174 -1.12 -14.15 -5.14
N LEU A 175 -1.96 -13.54 -5.99
CA LEU A 175 -2.06 -13.89 -7.41
C LEU A 175 -0.73 -13.73 -8.14
N ILE A 176 0.01 -12.65 -7.87
CA ILE A 176 1.35 -12.47 -8.43
C ILE A 176 2.29 -13.57 -7.94
N THR A 177 2.24 -13.95 -6.66
CA THR A 177 3.10 -15.02 -6.14
C THR A 177 2.79 -16.38 -6.78
N GLN A 178 1.51 -16.68 -7.06
CA GLN A 178 1.10 -17.96 -7.65
C GLN A 178 1.34 -18.05 -9.16
N ARG A 179 1.03 -16.98 -9.90
CA ARG A 179 1.00 -16.98 -11.37
C ARG A 179 2.02 -16.06 -12.02
N GLY A 180 2.59 -15.13 -11.27
CA GLY A 180 3.57 -14.16 -11.72
C GLY A 180 5.01 -14.58 -11.41
N ILE A 181 5.85 -13.59 -11.19
CA ILE A 181 7.28 -13.76 -10.90
C ILE A 181 7.60 -13.26 -9.50
N GLY A 182 8.35 -14.05 -8.73
CA GLY A 182 8.84 -13.65 -7.41
C GLY A 182 7.73 -13.58 -6.36
N ASN A 183 7.95 -12.75 -5.33
CA ASN A 183 6.98 -12.51 -4.27
C ASN A 183 6.12 -11.28 -4.61
N GLY A 184 4.83 -11.51 -4.81
CA GLY A 184 3.90 -10.46 -5.20
C GLY A 184 3.74 -9.34 -4.19
N ILE A 185 3.80 -9.63 -2.89
CA ILE A 185 3.72 -8.61 -1.84
C ILE A 185 4.96 -7.71 -1.90
N SER A 186 6.16 -8.29 -2.03
CA SER A 186 7.40 -7.53 -2.19
C SER A 186 7.39 -6.68 -3.46
N LEU A 187 6.85 -7.20 -4.57
CA LEU A 187 6.71 -6.45 -5.81
C LEU A 187 5.71 -5.30 -5.71
N LEU A 188 4.62 -5.46 -4.96
CA LEU A 188 3.67 -4.38 -4.71
C LEU A 188 4.31 -3.23 -3.90
N ILE A 189 5.13 -3.56 -2.90
CA ILE A 189 5.90 -2.56 -2.13
C ILE A 189 6.91 -1.87 -3.05
N PHE A 190 7.64 -2.63 -3.86
CA PHE A 190 8.59 -2.07 -4.81
C PHE A 190 7.91 -1.10 -5.78
N ALA A 191 6.76 -1.50 -6.34
CA ALA A 191 5.98 -0.66 -7.24
C ALA A 191 5.39 0.59 -6.55
N SER A 192 5.05 0.51 -5.26
CA SER A 192 4.55 1.67 -4.52
C SER A 192 5.65 2.74 -4.32
N ILE A 193 6.86 2.30 -3.97
CA ILE A 193 8.05 3.16 -3.77
C ILE A 193 8.54 3.74 -5.11
N VAL A 194 8.80 2.88 -6.11
CA VAL A 194 9.28 3.31 -7.44
C VAL A 194 8.30 4.30 -8.10
N ALA A 195 7.01 4.11 -7.82
CA ALA A 195 5.93 5.05 -8.07
C ALA A 195 6.23 6.53 -7.87
N ARG A 196 6.97 6.82 -6.79
CA ARG A 196 7.18 8.18 -6.31
C ARG A 196 8.52 8.77 -6.73
N ILE A 197 9.43 7.93 -7.25
CA ILE A 197 10.72 8.39 -7.79
C ILE A 197 10.54 9.47 -8.86
N PRO A 198 9.63 9.33 -9.86
CA PRO A 198 9.42 10.38 -10.87
C PRO A 198 9.03 11.74 -10.27
N HIS A 199 8.15 11.73 -9.26
CA HIS A 199 7.75 12.95 -8.56
C HIS A 199 8.91 13.54 -7.74
N GLY A 200 9.72 12.72 -7.08
CA GLY A 200 10.91 13.18 -6.37
C GLY A 200 11.95 13.82 -7.30
N VAL A 201 12.20 13.18 -8.45
CA VAL A 201 13.11 13.69 -9.49
C VAL A 201 12.57 14.99 -10.09
N GLN A 202 11.26 15.09 -10.34
CA GLN A 202 10.65 16.32 -10.84
C GLN A 202 10.73 17.46 -9.82
N SER A 203 10.49 17.18 -8.54
CA SER A 203 10.65 18.16 -7.46
C SER A 203 12.10 18.62 -7.32
N TRP A 204 13.07 17.70 -7.45
CA TRP A 204 14.49 18.04 -7.47
C TRP A 204 14.85 18.94 -8.66
N TRP A 205 14.40 18.56 -9.86
CA TRP A 205 14.68 19.29 -11.11
C TRP A 205 14.07 20.69 -11.13
N ASN A 206 12.87 20.86 -10.57
CA ASN A 206 12.14 22.12 -10.57
C ASN A 206 12.43 23.02 -9.36
N ASN A 207 13.23 22.57 -8.38
CA ASN A 207 13.50 23.35 -7.17
C ASN A 207 14.30 24.64 -7.50
N PRO A 208 13.85 25.85 -7.10
CA PRO A 208 14.58 27.10 -7.36
C PRO A 208 15.97 27.17 -6.68
N ASP A 209 16.18 26.41 -5.60
CA ASP A 209 17.42 26.42 -4.84
C ASP A 209 18.54 25.64 -5.55
N GLN A 210 19.54 26.36 -6.07
CA GLN A 210 20.71 25.78 -6.75
C GLN A 210 21.54 24.87 -5.84
N VAL A 211 21.58 25.15 -4.54
CA VAL A 211 22.29 24.31 -3.55
C VAL A 211 21.64 22.93 -3.41
N PHE A 212 20.31 22.86 -3.42
CA PHE A 212 19.59 21.59 -3.30
C PHE A 212 19.70 20.73 -4.57
N ARG A 213 19.81 21.36 -5.74
CA ARG A 213 20.07 20.65 -7.00
C ARG A 213 21.45 19.97 -7.02
N VAL A 214 22.47 20.64 -6.48
CA VAL A 214 23.86 20.15 -6.52
C VAL A 214 24.16 19.16 -5.37
N VAL A 215 23.54 19.32 -4.20
CA VAL A 215 23.87 18.51 -3.01
C VAL A 215 23.14 17.17 -2.95
N MET A 216 21.91 17.05 -3.49
CA MET A 216 21.11 15.82 -3.37
C MET A 216 21.71 14.55 -4.03
N PRO A 217 22.49 14.61 -5.13
CA PRO A 217 23.17 13.42 -5.67
C PRO A 217 24.30 12.86 -4.78
N PHE A 218 24.74 13.62 -3.78
CA PHE A 218 25.86 13.28 -2.89
C PHE A 218 25.43 12.92 -1.46
N ILE A 219 24.12 12.84 -1.20
CA ILE A 219 23.50 12.33 0.05
C ILE A 219 22.73 11.04 -0.29
#